data_AF-A0A496L9N6-F1
#
_entry.id   AF-A0A496L9N6-F1
#
_cell.length_a   1.000
_cell.length_b   1.000
_cell.length_c   1.000
_cell.angle_alpha   90.00
_cell.angle_beta   90.00
_cell.angle_gamma   90.00
#
_symmetry.space_group_name_H-M   'P 1'
#
loop_
_entity.id
_entity.type
_entity.pdbx_description
1 polymer ?
#
loop_
_entity_poly.entity_id
_entity_poly.type
_entity_poly.pdbx_seq_one_letter_code
_entity_poly.pdbx_strand_id
1 'polypeptide(L)'
;MSNITRKSFLVGSLSFVIVLFTMPLGHALMILMEHFLTHHQLYYSAFAMGAIGLMLTILGIFINGDTRQTLAGLFGSLLFWTGWIEFAYVYFAHRLGVQPQTDAMGNIITKPEYLMIPSSVGFWVIFMVLYLFSIKSGCDFFIFLQKIFFRKSKTRIEVKPIAHNISIVTFVEMNTILWTSYLLLMFAYDDHFLGDRHPITIGIAIACLIGSIFMMARLVKISSWGYAIRYAIPTVIVFWTFVEVLGRHDVFKEIWVHPLEYKMEMFVILIVLIVTVAVLLIQSSHRKRHEN
;
A
#
# COMPACT_ATOMS: atom_id res chain seq x y z
N MET A 1 8.35 -26.04 10.48
CA MET A 1 7.95 -24.65 10.81
C MET A 1 9.05 -24.07 11.69
N SER A 2 9.73 -22.98 11.30
CA SER A 2 10.86 -22.46 12.09
C SER A 2 10.38 -21.78 13.38
N ASN A 3 11.12 -21.98 14.47
CA ASN A 3 10.88 -21.30 15.74
C ASN A 3 11.06 -19.78 15.60
N ILE A 4 10.28 -19.00 16.36
CA ILE A 4 10.45 -17.55 16.45
C ILE A 4 11.78 -17.29 17.16
N THR A 5 12.70 -16.61 16.48
CA THR A 5 13.98 -16.17 17.07
C THR A 5 13.87 -14.69 17.40
N ARG A 6 14.66 -14.20 18.37
CA ARG A 6 14.72 -12.76 18.68
C ARG A 6 15.04 -11.92 17.42
N LYS A 7 15.90 -12.46 16.55
CA LYS A 7 16.25 -11.83 15.26
C LYS A 7 15.07 -11.80 14.30
N SER A 8 14.36 -12.91 14.08
CA SER A 8 13.20 -12.93 13.16
C SER A 8 12.06 -12.04 13.66
N PHE A 9 11.83 -12.02 14.97
CA PHE A 9 10.84 -11.15 15.59
C PHE A 9 11.16 -9.67 15.34
N LEU A 10 12.41 -9.25 15.58
CA LEU A 10 12.85 -7.88 15.31
C LEU A 10 12.73 -7.51 13.83
N VAL A 11 13.16 -8.40 12.92
CA VAL A 11 13.08 -8.16 11.47
C VAL A 11 11.63 -8.00 11.03
N GLY A 12 10.74 -8.90 11.44
CA GLY A 12 9.32 -8.84 11.10
C GLY A 12 8.64 -7.58 11.64
N SER A 13 8.83 -7.27 12.92
CA SER A 13 8.24 -6.10 13.57
C SER A 13 8.74 -4.78 12.96
N LEU A 14 10.05 -4.65 12.71
CA LEU A 14 10.59 -3.44 12.07
C LEU A 14 10.15 -3.30 10.62
N SER A 15 10.04 -4.41 9.87
CA SER A 15 9.51 -4.38 8.50
C SER A 15 8.04 -3.94 8.48
N PHE A 16 7.24 -4.39 9.44
CA PHE A 16 5.87 -3.90 9.61
C PHE A 16 5.83 -2.40 9.92
N VAL A 17 6.65 -1.92 10.86
CA VAL A 17 6.69 -0.49 11.23
C VAL A 17 7.08 0.40 10.06
N ILE A 18 8.08 0.00 9.26
CA ILE A 18 8.50 0.76 8.07
C ILE A 18 7.31 0.97 7.12
N VAL A 19 6.61 -0.11 6.77
CA VAL A 19 5.50 -0.06 5.84
C VAL A 19 4.28 0.62 6.49
N LEU A 20 4.05 0.42 7.79
CA LEU A 20 2.95 1.06 8.51
C LEU A 20 3.10 2.58 8.48
N PHE A 21 4.29 3.10 8.74
CA PHE A 21 4.55 4.53 8.79
C PHE A 21 4.51 5.21 7.42
N THR A 22 4.65 4.48 6.32
CA THR A 22 4.46 5.08 4.99
C THR A 22 3.01 5.49 4.72
N MET A 23 2.02 4.84 5.34
CA MET A 23 0.60 5.15 5.14
C MET A 23 0.20 6.54 5.68
N PRO A 24 0.40 6.85 6.99
CA PRO A 24 0.04 8.17 7.51
C PRO A 24 0.91 9.28 6.91
N LEU A 25 2.18 9.00 6.59
CA LEU A 25 3.05 9.98 5.92
C LEU A 25 2.59 10.29 4.49
N GLY A 26 2.05 9.30 3.76
CA GLY A 26 1.47 9.52 2.43
C GLY A 26 0.26 10.46 2.49
N HIS A 27 -0.68 10.20 3.40
CA HIS A 27 -1.85 11.06 3.61
C HIS A 27 -1.45 12.47 4.07
N ALA A 28 -0.52 12.57 5.03
CA ALA A 28 -0.02 13.85 5.50
C ALA A 28 0.66 14.63 4.36
N LEU A 29 1.47 13.97 3.52
CA LEU A 29 2.10 14.61 2.36
C LEU A 29 1.07 15.18 1.40
N MET A 30 0.01 14.44 1.09
CA MET A 30 -1.06 14.93 0.21
C MET A 30 -1.71 16.20 0.75
N ILE A 31 -2.08 16.20 2.03
CA ILE A 31 -2.76 17.33 2.66
C ILE A 31 -1.84 18.56 2.75
N LEU A 32 -0.55 18.34 3.06
CA LEU A 32 0.43 19.42 3.05
C LEU A 32 0.59 19.99 1.63
N MET A 33 0.62 19.15 0.59
CA MET A 33 0.67 19.61 -0.79
C MET A 33 -0.58 20.41 -1.17
N GLU A 34 -1.78 19.94 -0.82
CA GLU A 34 -3.04 20.66 -1.05
C GLU A 34 -3.09 22.01 -0.31
N HIS A 35 -2.48 22.10 0.87
CA HIS A 35 -2.49 23.33 1.68
C HIS A 35 -1.47 24.38 1.22
N PHE A 36 -0.26 23.94 0.82
CA PHE A 36 0.84 24.86 0.50
C PHE A 36 0.97 25.19 -0.99
N LEU A 37 0.42 24.37 -1.89
CA LEU A 37 0.58 24.56 -3.34
C LEU A 37 -0.70 25.11 -3.98
N THR A 38 -0.52 25.99 -4.96
CA THR A 38 -1.61 26.37 -5.86
C THR A 38 -2.00 25.19 -6.77
N HIS A 39 -3.22 25.17 -7.30
CA HIS A 39 -3.70 24.08 -8.17
C HIS A 39 -2.72 23.71 -9.30
N HIS A 40 -2.15 24.70 -9.99
CA HIS A 40 -1.18 24.44 -11.06
C HIS A 40 0.11 23.79 -10.53
N GLN A 41 0.65 24.30 -9.41
CA GLN A 41 1.85 23.75 -8.78
C GLN A 41 1.61 22.36 -8.21
N LEU A 42 0.40 22.08 -7.70
CA LEU A 42 -0.01 20.79 -7.19
C LEU A 42 0.08 19.73 -8.29
N TYR A 43 -0.51 19.99 -9.46
CA TYR A 43 -0.51 19.02 -10.57
C TYR A 43 0.88 18.78 -11.13
N TYR A 44 1.71 19.81 -11.29
CA TYR A 44 3.09 19.63 -11.74
C TYR A 44 3.95 18.89 -10.72
N SER A 45 3.79 19.20 -9.43
CA SER A 45 4.49 18.49 -8.34
C SER A 45 4.07 17.03 -8.26
N ALA A 46 2.77 16.74 -8.40
CA ALA A 46 2.24 15.38 -8.42
C ALA A 46 2.75 14.57 -9.61
N PHE A 47 2.79 15.18 -10.81
CA PHE A 47 3.36 14.54 -11.98
C PHE A 47 4.87 14.25 -11.81
N ALA A 48 5.62 15.23 -11.29
CA ALA A 48 7.05 15.05 -10.99
C ALA A 48 7.27 13.94 -9.94
N MET A 49 6.45 13.90 -8.89
CA MET A 49 6.50 12.88 -7.85
C MET A 49 6.30 11.48 -8.40
N GLY A 50 5.28 11.27 -9.24
CA GLY A 50 5.07 9.96 -9.86
C GLY A 50 6.17 9.57 -10.84
N ALA A 51 6.75 10.54 -11.57
CA ALA A 51 7.91 10.32 -12.43
C ALA A 51 9.15 9.91 -11.62
N ILE A 52 9.39 10.55 -10.47
CA ILE A 52 10.45 10.17 -9.52
C ILE A 52 10.20 8.75 -8.99
N GLY A 53 8.96 8.40 -8.65
CA GLY A 53 8.58 7.06 -8.21
C GLY A 53 8.87 5.98 -9.25
N LEU A 54 8.51 6.23 -10.51
CA LEU A 54 8.81 5.34 -11.62
C LEU A 54 10.33 5.23 -11.86
N MET A 55 11.04 6.36 -11.86
CA MET A 55 12.49 6.39 -12.01
C MET A 55 13.18 5.59 -10.90
N LEU A 56 12.78 5.77 -9.64
CA LEU A 56 13.32 5.03 -8.49
C LEU A 56 13.12 3.52 -8.65
N THR A 57 11.96 3.11 -9.16
CA THR A 57 11.65 1.69 -9.44
C THR A 57 12.56 1.13 -10.54
N ILE A 58 12.75 1.86 -11.63
CA ILE A 58 13.61 1.43 -12.75
C ILE A 58 15.07 1.38 -12.32
N LEU A 59 15.56 2.42 -11.64
CA LEU A 59 16.92 2.44 -11.08
C LEU A 59 17.13 1.31 -10.07
N GLY A 60 16.08 0.95 -9.33
CA GLY A 60 16.06 -0.16 -8.38
C GLY A 60 16.45 -1.51 -8.97
N ILE A 61 16.25 -1.72 -10.29
CA ILE A 61 16.67 -2.94 -10.99
C ILE A 61 18.19 -3.11 -10.96
N PHE A 62 18.92 -1.99 -11.08
CA PHE A 62 20.38 -1.99 -11.16
C PHE A 62 21.07 -1.94 -9.79
N ILE A 63 20.30 -1.79 -8.70
CA ILE A 63 20.85 -1.75 -7.34
C ILE A 63 21.14 -3.16 -6.85
N ASN A 64 22.34 -3.36 -6.31
CA ASN A 64 22.71 -4.65 -5.72
C ASN A 64 22.12 -4.83 -4.31
N GLY A 65 21.38 -5.91 -4.10
CA GLY A 65 20.90 -6.39 -2.80
C GLY A 65 19.37 -6.39 -2.67
N ASP A 66 18.81 -7.55 -2.28
CA ASP A 66 17.36 -7.79 -2.17
C ASP A 66 16.61 -6.71 -1.37
N THR A 67 17.15 -6.33 -0.21
CA THR A 67 16.55 -5.28 0.64
C THR A 67 16.52 -3.92 -0.07
N ARG A 68 17.59 -3.53 -0.77
CA ARG A 68 17.67 -2.22 -1.43
C ARG A 68 16.75 -2.14 -2.64
N GLN A 69 16.69 -3.22 -3.43
CA GLN A 69 15.73 -3.32 -4.54
C GLN A 69 14.29 -3.28 -4.03
N THR A 70 14.00 -3.97 -2.92
CA THR A 70 12.69 -3.94 -2.26
C THR A 70 12.32 -2.52 -1.81
N LEU A 71 13.23 -1.80 -1.15
CA LEU A 71 13.00 -0.43 -0.71
C LEU A 71 12.78 0.52 -1.90
N ALA A 72 13.55 0.37 -2.98
CA ALA A 72 13.34 1.15 -4.21
C ALA A 72 11.96 0.87 -4.82
N GLY A 73 11.51 -0.39 -4.83
CA GLY A 73 10.16 -0.74 -5.29
C GLY A 73 9.04 -0.23 -4.37
N LEU A 74 9.23 -0.30 -3.05
CA LEU A 74 8.29 0.20 -2.03
C LEU A 74 8.09 1.71 -2.16
N PHE A 75 9.16 2.50 -2.05
CA PHE A 75 9.08 3.96 -2.16
C PHE A 75 8.71 4.40 -3.57
N GLY A 76 9.19 3.69 -4.59
CA GLY A 76 8.80 3.93 -5.98
C GLY A 76 7.30 3.75 -6.19
N SER A 77 6.72 2.70 -5.61
CA SER A 77 5.27 2.44 -5.66
C SER A 77 4.48 3.52 -4.95
N LEU A 78 4.90 3.94 -3.75
CA LEU A 78 4.19 4.97 -2.98
C LEU A 78 4.13 6.30 -3.73
N LEU A 79 5.28 6.79 -4.21
CA LEU A 79 5.35 8.06 -4.94
C LEU A 79 4.59 7.98 -6.27
N PHE A 80 4.64 6.84 -6.94
CA PHE A 80 3.89 6.61 -8.18
C PHE A 80 2.38 6.60 -7.94
N TRP A 81 1.92 5.86 -6.93
CA TRP A 81 0.51 5.79 -6.56
C TRP A 81 -0.03 7.17 -6.23
N THR A 82 0.60 7.87 -5.28
CA THR A 82 0.13 9.19 -4.87
C THR A 82 0.22 10.21 -6.02
N GLY A 83 1.31 10.21 -6.79
CA GLY A 83 1.53 11.20 -7.84
C GLY A 83 0.69 10.98 -9.10
N TRP A 84 0.74 9.79 -9.69
CA TRP A 84 0.13 9.52 -10.98
C TRP A 84 -1.22 8.81 -10.91
N ILE A 85 -1.54 8.13 -9.81
CA ILE A 85 -2.86 7.52 -9.64
C ILE A 85 -3.77 8.49 -8.91
N GLU A 86 -3.49 8.80 -7.64
CA GLU A 86 -4.38 9.62 -6.80
C GLU A 86 -4.52 11.05 -7.33
N PHE A 87 -3.41 11.79 -7.47
CA PHE A 87 -3.49 13.17 -7.95
C PHE A 87 -3.94 13.30 -9.41
N ALA A 88 -3.84 12.25 -10.23
CA ALA A 88 -4.46 12.25 -11.55
C ALA A 88 -6.00 12.21 -11.44
N TYR A 89 -6.55 11.39 -10.55
CA TYR A 89 -7.98 11.44 -10.25
C TYR A 89 -8.38 12.80 -9.66
N VAL A 90 -7.58 13.40 -8.77
CA VAL A 90 -7.82 14.77 -8.26
C VAL A 90 -7.87 15.79 -9.41
N TYR A 91 -6.89 15.74 -10.32
CA TYR A 91 -6.85 16.62 -11.49
C TYR A 91 -8.12 16.49 -12.35
N PHE A 92 -8.51 15.26 -12.70
CA PHE A 92 -9.71 15.03 -13.51
C PHE A 92 -11.00 15.38 -12.75
N ALA A 93 -11.04 15.18 -11.44
CA ALA A 93 -12.18 15.53 -10.59
C ALA A 93 -12.44 17.04 -10.67
N HIS A 94 -11.39 17.82 -10.44
CA HIS A 94 -11.45 19.28 -10.49
C HIS A 94 -11.75 19.79 -11.90
N ARG A 95 -11.11 19.21 -12.93
CA ARG A 95 -11.31 19.62 -14.32
C ARG A 95 -12.74 19.35 -14.82
N LEU A 96 -13.34 18.24 -14.40
CA LEU A 96 -14.67 17.84 -14.83
C LEU A 96 -15.78 18.36 -13.90
N GLY A 97 -15.41 19.03 -12.80
CA GLY A 97 -16.38 19.58 -11.83
C GLY A 97 -17.15 18.48 -11.08
N VAL A 98 -16.51 17.34 -10.83
CA VAL A 98 -17.11 16.23 -10.07
C VAL A 98 -17.36 16.69 -8.64
N GLN A 99 -18.61 16.59 -8.20
CA GLN A 99 -19.02 17.00 -6.86
C GLN A 99 -18.59 15.95 -5.83
N PRO A 100 -18.13 16.37 -4.64
CA PRO A 100 -17.91 15.44 -3.53
C PRO A 100 -19.24 14.81 -3.09
N GLN A 101 -19.15 13.64 -2.45
CA GLN A 101 -20.31 13.07 -1.76
C GLN A 101 -20.47 13.78 -0.42
N THR A 102 -21.63 14.36 -0.18
CA THR A 102 -21.95 15.09 1.05
C THR A 102 -23.07 14.43 1.83
N ASP A 103 -23.03 14.53 3.16
CA ASP A 103 -24.13 14.11 4.03
C ASP A 103 -25.33 15.06 3.89
N ALA A 104 -26.48 14.69 4.47
CA ALA A 104 -27.68 15.53 4.58
C ALA A 104 -27.40 16.89 5.25
N MET A 105 -26.32 16.99 6.03
CA MET A 105 -25.84 18.23 6.68
C MET A 105 -24.84 19.03 5.82
N GLY A 106 -24.48 18.56 4.63
CA GLY A 106 -23.53 19.23 3.72
C GLY A 106 -22.05 18.97 4.03
N ASN A 107 -21.73 18.12 5.02
CA ASN A 107 -20.36 17.72 5.31
C ASN A 107 -19.83 16.81 4.19
N ILE A 108 -18.61 17.07 3.71
CA ILE A 108 -17.96 16.22 2.70
C ILE A 108 -17.63 14.89 3.36
N ILE A 109 -18.31 13.83 2.92
CA ILE A 109 -18.02 12.46 3.33
C ILE A 109 -16.91 11.94 2.42
N THR A 110 -17.10 11.90 1.10
CA THR A 110 -16.10 11.35 0.14
C THR A 110 -15.57 12.44 -0.78
N LYS A 111 -14.25 12.58 -0.88
CA LYS A 111 -13.61 13.46 -1.87
C LYS A 111 -13.89 12.97 -3.30
N PRO A 112 -14.03 13.87 -4.29
CA PRO A 112 -14.52 13.50 -5.63
C PRO A 112 -13.60 12.57 -6.43
N GLU A 113 -12.28 12.61 -6.17
CA GLU A 113 -11.31 11.71 -6.79
C GLU A 113 -11.61 10.24 -6.48
N TYR A 114 -12.03 9.95 -5.24
CA TYR A 114 -12.31 8.58 -4.81
C TYR A 114 -13.60 8.03 -5.40
N LEU A 115 -14.56 8.89 -5.75
CA LEU A 115 -15.79 8.50 -6.45
C LEU A 115 -15.53 8.02 -7.88
N MET A 116 -14.43 8.46 -8.49
CA MET A 116 -14.06 8.04 -9.85
C MET A 116 -13.22 6.75 -9.88
N ILE A 117 -12.47 6.44 -8.82
CA ILE A 117 -11.63 5.23 -8.75
C ILE A 117 -12.38 3.94 -9.08
N PRO A 118 -13.63 3.70 -8.63
CA PRO A 118 -14.42 2.51 -9.00
C PRO A 118 -14.55 2.26 -10.50
N SER A 119 -14.49 3.31 -11.34
CA SER A 119 -14.55 3.16 -12.81
C SER A 119 -13.40 2.30 -13.37
N SER A 120 -12.30 2.17 -12.63
CA SER A 120 -11.15 1.35 -13.01
C SER A 120 -11.33 -0.15 -12.78
N VAL A 121 -12.46 -0.61 -12.21
CA VAL A 121 -12.72 -2.02 -11.91
C VAL A 121 -12.55 -2.95 -13.12
N GLY A 122 -12.90 -2.50 -14.33
CA GLY A 122 -12.73 -3.27 -15.56
C GLY A 122 -11.27 -3.60 -15.85
N PHE A 123 -10.38 -2.60 -15.72
CA PHE A 123 -8.94 -2.81 -15.84
C PHE A 123 -8.42 -3.71 -14.72
N TRP A 124 -8.94 -3.55 -13.50
CA TRP A 124 -8.55 -4.38 -12.36
C TRP A 124 -8.83 -5.86 -12.61
N VAL A 125 -10.01 -6.19 -13.13
CA VAL A 125 -10.37 -7.59 -13.47
C VAL A 125 -9.38 -8.19 -14.47
N ILE A 126 -8.96 -7.43 -15.50
CA ILE A 126 -7.97 -7.90 -16.48
C ILE A 126 -6.64 -8.24 -15.79
N PHE A 127 -6.15 -7.34 -14.92
CA PHE A 127 -4.93 -7.58 -14.16
C PHE A 127 -5.06 -8.75 -13.19
N MET A 128 -6.19 -8.90 -12.50
CA MET A 128 -6.44 -10.03 -11.61
C MET A 128 -6.42 -11.37 -12.34
N VAL A 129 -7.04 -11.45 -13.52
CA VAL A 129 -7.01 -12.67 -14.33
C VAL A 129 -5.57 -13.01 -14.73
N LEU A 130 -4.77 -12.02 -15.14
CA LEU A 130 -3.36 -12.24 -15.45
C LEU A 130 -2.60 -12.77 -14.23
N TYR A 131 -2.78 -12.15 -13.06
CA TYR A 131 -2.11 -12.55 -11.82
C TYR A 131 -2.54 -13.93 -11.31
N LEU A 132 -3.83 -14.26 -11.41
CA LEU A 132 -4.36 -15.53 -10.93
C LEU A 132 -4.01 -16.69 -11.86
N PHE A 133 -4.06 -16.50 -13.18
CA PHE A 133 -3.93 -17.61 -14.13
C PHE A 133 -2.56 -17.70 -14.82
N SER A 134 -1.79 -16.61 -14.90
CA SER A 134 -0.58 -16.57 -15.75
C SER A 134 0.72 -16.29 -14.99
N ILE A 135 0.67 -15.66 -13.81
CA ILE A 135 1.88 -15.16 -13.10
C ILE A 135 2.11 -15.90 -11.79
N LYS A 136 3.33 -16.41 -11.59
CA LYS A 136 3.76 -16.96 -10.30
C LYS A 136 4.37 -15.81 -9.51
N SER A 137 3.55 -15.11 -8.74
CA SER A 137 3.97 -13.96 -7.93
C SER A 137 4.74 -14.38 -6.68
N GLY A 138 5.53 -13.46 -6.11
CA GLY A 138 6.16 -13.64 -4.80
C GLY A 138 5.22 -13.30 -3.65
N CYS A 139 4.13 -12.60 -3.94
CA CYS A 139 3.08 -12.26 -2.99
C CYS A 139 2.28 -13.50 -2.54
N ASP A 140 2.30 -13.77 -1.24
CA ASP A 140 1.60 -14.90 -0.62
C ASP A 140 0.07 -14.80 -0.74
N PHE A 141 -0.50 -13.59 -0.90
CA PHE A 141 -1.94 -13.39 -1.11
C PHE A 141 -2.41 -14.01 -2.44
N PHE A 142 -1.71 -13.71 -3.54
CA PHE A 142 -2.02 -14.29 -4.84
C PHE A 142 -1.76 -15.81 -4.86
N ILE A 143 -0.69 -16.28 -4.22
CA ILE A 143 -0.43 -17.73 -4.09
C ILE A 143 -1.58 -18.41 -3.32
N PHE A 144 -2.09 -17.78 -2.26
CA PHE A 144 -3.23 -18.29 -1.50
C PHE A 144 -4.49 -18.38 -2.36
N LEU A 145 -4.83 -17.33 -3.11
CA LEU A 145 -5.97 -17.34 -4.03
C LEU A 145 -5.82 -18.42 -5.10
N GLN A 146 -4.65 -18.52 -5.74
CA GLN A 146 -4.34 -19.55 -6.73
C GLN A 146 -4.54 -20.96 -6.15
N LYS A 147 -4.06 -21.23 -4.94
CA LYS A 147 -4.24 -22.53 -4.28
C LYS A 147 -5.71 -22.86 -4.02
N ILE A 148 -6.54 -21.87 -3.72
CA ILE A 148 -7.98 -22.06 -3.54
C ILE A 148 -8.66 -22.37 -4.88
N PHE A 149 -8.42 -21.55 -5.91
CA PHE A 149 -9.06 -21.70 -7.21
C PHE A 149 -8.62 -22.98 -7.94
N PHE A 150 -7.34 -23.34 -7.87
CA PHE A 150 -6.80 -24.53 -8.55
C PHE A 150 -6.83 -25.80 -7.69
N ARG A 151 -7.42 -25.77 -6.49
CA ARG A 151 -7.48 -26.93 -5.57
C ARG A 151 -8.04 -28.20 -6.21
N LYS A 152 -8.92 -28.09 -7.21
CA LYS A 152 -9.57 -29.21 -7.92
C LYS A 152 -9.18 -29.32 -9.40
N SER A 153 -8.30 -28.45 -9.91
CA SER A 153 -7.98 -28.43 -11.34
C SER A 153 -7.01 -29.56 -11.71
N LYS A 154 -7.37 -30.37 -12.71
CA LYS A 154 -6.52 -31.45 -13.27
C LYS A 154 -5.51 -30.93 -14.30
N THR A 155 -5.69 -29.72 -14.81
CA THR A 155 -4.78 -29.08 -15.76
C THR A 155 -3.61 -28.44 -15.01
N ARG A 156 -2.38 -28.88 -15.33
CA ARG A 156 -1.16 -28.17 -14.89
C ARG A 156 -1.08 -26.85 -15.62
N ILE A 157 -1.57 -25.79 -15.00
CA ILE A 157 -1.25 -24.44 -15.46
C ILE A 157 0.21 -24.20 -15.10
N GLU A 158 1.08 -24.17 -16.10
CA GLU A 158 2.49 -23.80 -15.92
C GLU A 158 2.59 -22.30 -15.71
N VAL A 159 2.41 -21.90 -14.46
CA VAL A 159 2.56 -20.51 -14.07
C VAL A 159 4.03 -20.11 -14.15
N LYS A 160 4.39 -19.25 -15.11
CA LYS A 160 5.77 -18.80 -15.31
C LYS A 160 6.10 -17.67 -14.32
N PRO A 161 7.29 -17.69 -13.68
CA PRO A 161 7.72 -16.57 -12.87
C PRO A 161 7.94 -15.35 -13.78
N ILE A 162 7.41 -14.19 -13.41
CA ILE A 162 7.82 -12.91 -14.02
C ILE A 162 9.33 -12.76 -13.79
N ALA A 163 10.03 -12.20 -14.79
CA ALA A 163 11.45 -11.90 -14.70
C ALA A 163 11.82 -11.35 -13.30
N HIS A 164 12.85 -11.93 -12.67
CA HIS A 164 13.17 -11.77 -11.25
C HIS A 164 13.81 -10.39 -10.95
N ASN A 165 13.06 -9.31 -11.15
CA ASN A 165 13.45 -7.96 -10.75
C ASN A 165 12.67 -7.59 -9.49
N ILE A 166 13.31 -7.72 -8.32
CA ILE A 166 12.65 -7.56 -7.01
C ILE A 166 12.02 -6.17 -6.87
N SER A 167 12.67 -5.13 -7.42
CA SER A 167 12.13 -3.77 -7.40
C SER A 167 10.83 -3.63 -8.20
N ILE A 168 10.80 -4.12 -9.46
CA ILE A 168 9.58 -4.11 -10.29
C ILE A 168 8.48 -4.96 -9.65
N VAL A 169 8.82 -6.17 -9.17
CA VAL A 169 7.85 -7.07 -8.55
C VAL A 169 7.21 -6.40 -7.33
N THR A 170 8.03 -5.80 -6.46
CA THR A 170 7.52 -5.05 -5.28
C THR A 170 6.62 -3.89 -5.71
N PHE A 171 7.02 -3.14 -6.73
CA PHE A 171 6.26 -2.02 -7.27
C PHE A 171 4.88 -2.44 -7.80
N VAL A 172 4.83 -3.48 -8.64
CA VAL A 172 3.56 -3.91 -9.24
C VAL A 172 2.67 -4.58 -8.19
N GLU A 173 3.24 -5.46 -7.34
CA GLU A 173 2.46 -6.13 -6.29
C GLU A 173 1.86 -5.12 -5.31
N MET A 174 2.64 -4.11 -4.87
CA MET A 174 2.15 -3.08 -3.96
C MET A 174 1.02 -2.24 -4.57
N ASN A 175 1.22 -1.68 -5.77
CA ASN A 175 0.18 -0.91 -6.46
C ASN A 175 -1.09 -1.74 -6.71
N THR A 176 -0.92 -3.02 -7.05
CA THR A 176 -2.06 -3.92 -7.30
C THR A 176 -2.86 -4.19 -6.02
N ILE A 177 -2.18 -4.39 -4.89
CA ILE A 177 -2.84 -4.61 -3.60
C ILE A 177 -3.52 -3.32 -3.11
N LEU A 178 -2.84 -2.17 -3.22
CA LEU A 178 -3.44 -0.86 -2.92
C LEU A 178 -4.71 -0.64 -3.74
N TRP A 179 -4.63 -0.84 -5.06
CA TRP A 179 -5.77 -0.71 -5.95
C TRP A 179 -6.94 -1.62 -5.57
N THR A 180 -6.65 -2.87 -5.22
CA THR A 180 -7.66 -3.83 -4.76
C THR A 180 -8.33 -3.35 -3.48
N SER A 181 -7.55 -2.87 -2.50
CA SER A 181 -8.08 -2.33 -1.24
C SER A 181 -8.89 -1.06 -1.45
N TYR A 182 -8.48 -0.16 -2.35
CA TYR A 182 -9.24 1.03 -2.70
C TYR A 182 -10.58 0.68 -3.34
N LEU A 183 -10.59 -0.22 -4.32
CA LEU A 183 -11.84 -0.67 -4.93
C LEU A 183 -12.77 -1.31 -3.90
N LEU A 184 -12.23 -2.17 -3.02
CA LEU A 184 -13.00 -2.80 -1.94
C LEU A 184 -13.65 -1.74 -1.04
N LEU A 185 -12.89 -0.75 -0.58
CA LEU A 185 -13.40 0.32 0.29
C LEU A 185 -14.43 1.18 -0.44
N MET A 186 -14.17 1.58 -1.68
CA MET A 186 -15.09 2.45 -2.41
C MET A 186 -16.42 1.76 -2.73
N PHE A 187 -16.41 0.47 -3.08
CA PHE A 187 -17.65 -0.30 -3.23
C PHE A 187 -18.37 -0.54 -1.90
N ALA A 188 -17.62 -0.66 -0.79
CA ALA A 188 -18.21 -0.78 0.54
C ALA A 188 -18.85 0.51 1.03
N TYR A 189 -18.29 1.67 0.65
CA TYR A 189 -18.79 2.99 1.05
C TYR A 189 -19.87 3.55 0.13
N ASP A 190 -20.07 2.99 -1.06
CA ASP A 190 -21.14 3.43 -1.96
C ASP A 190 -22.51 3.01 -1.41
N ASP A 191 -23.35 4.01 -1.14
CA ASP A 191 -24.71 3.85 -0.59
C ASP A 191 -25.64 3.04 -1.52
N HIS A 192 -25.36 2.97 -2.82
CA HIS A 192 -26.14 2.16 -3.76
C HIS A 192 -25.80 0.67 -3.66
N PHE A 193 -24.62 0.31 -3.15
CA PHE A 193 -24.19 -1.07 -3.01
C PHE A 193 -24.35 -1.58 -1.58
N LEU A 194 -23.68 -0.94 -0.63
CA LEU A 194 -23.62 -1.35 0.77
C LEU A 194 -23.94 -0.16 1.68
N GLY A 195 -23.18 0.93 1.52
CA GLY A 195 -23.22 2.11 2.38
C GLY A 195 -22.18 2.07 3.49
N ASP A 196 -21.73 3.25 3.89
CA ASP A 196 -20.66 3.45 4.87
C ASP A 196 -20.95 2.79 6.23
N ARG A 197 -22.18 2.94 6.75
CA ARG A 197 -22.62 2.42 8.06
C ARG A 197 -23.23 1.02 8.01
N HIS A 198 -23.16 0.35 6.87
CA HIS A 198 -23.76 -0.97 6.71
C HIS A 198 -23.01 -2.02 7.54
N PRO A 199 -23.71 -2.98 8.19
CA PRO A 199 -23.07 -4.02 9.00
C PRO A 199 -22.08 -4.89 8.21
N ILE A 200 -22.27 -5.01 6.89
CA ILE A 200 -21.34 -5.72 6.01
C ILE A 200 -20.01 -4.96 5.88
N THR A 201 -20.02 -3.62 5.79
CA THR A 201 -18.81 -2.79 5.73
C THR A 201 -17.98 -2.96 7.00
N ILE A 202 -18.64 -2.98 8.17
CA ILE A 202 -18.00 -3.30 9.45
C ILE A 202 -17.49 -4.76 9.46
N GLY A 203 -18.27 -5.70 8.92
CA GLY A 203 -17.86 -7.11 8.79
C GLY A 203 -16.60 -7.29 7.95
N ILE A 204 -16.47 -6.55 6.84
CA ILE A 204 -15.27 -6.51 5.99
C ILE A 204 -14.08 -5.98 6.81
N ALA A 205 -14.26 -4.89 7.56
CA ALA A 205 -13.21 -4.33 8.41
C ALA A 205 -12.71 -5.34 9.46
N ILE A 206 -13.63 -6.05 10.13
CA ILE A 206 -13.28 -7.10 11.11
C ILE A 206 -12.56 -8.26 10.43
N ALA A 207 -13.00 -8.68 9.24
CA ALA A 207 -12.33 -9.73 8.47
C ALA A 207 -10.89 -9.33 8.09
N CYS A 208 -10.68 -8.08 7.67
CA CYS A 208 -9.37 -7.50 7.42
C CYS A 208 -8.50 -7.47 8.68
N LEU A 209 -9.06 -7.10 9.84
CA LEU A 209 -8.34 -7.15 11.12
C LEU A 209 -7.87 -8.56 11.47
N ILE A 210 -8.77 -9.56 11.42
CA ILE A 210 -8.44 -10.96 11.69
C ILE A 210 -7.38 -11.46 10.69
N GLY A 211 -7.53 -11.14 9.41
CA GLY A 211 -6.58 -11.48 8.35
C GLY A 211 -5.19 -10.89 8.61
N SER A 212 -5.11 -9.61 8.96
CA SER A 212 -3.84 -8.94 9.27
C SER A 212 -3.15 -9.52 10.50
N ILE A 213 -3.87 -9.91 11.56
CA ILE A 213 -3.29 -10.59 12.73
C ILE A 213 -2.67 -11.93 12.33
N PHE A 214 -3.36 -12.71 11.50
CA PHE A 214 -2.83 -13.99 11.00
C PHE A 214 -1.58 -13.80 10.14
N MET A 215 -1.58 -12.76 9.29
CA MET A 215 -0.41 -12.41 8.48
C MET A 215 0.74 -11.93 9.35
N MET A 216 0.48 -11.09 10.36
CA MET A 216 1.48 -10.63 11.33
C MET A 216 2.17 -11.80 12.05
N ALA A 217 1.40 -12.80 12.50
CA ALA A 217 1.93 -13.99 13.16
C ALA A 217 2.89 -14.80 12.26
N ARG A 218 2.79 -14.66 10.93
CA ARG A 218 3.73 -15.23 9.96
C ARG A 218 4.90 -14.29 9.69
N LEU A 219 4.66 -12.98 9.61
CA LEU A 219 5.68 -11.96 9.37
C LEU A 219 6.80 -12.02 10.43
N VAL A 220 6.47 -12.16 11.71
CA VAL A 220 7.46 -12.23 12.81
C VAL A 220 8.35 -13.49 12.79
N LYS A 221 8.03 -14.47 11.93
CA LYS A 221 8.83 -15.69 11.73
C LYS A 221 9.84 -15.51 10.60
N ILE A 222 9.75 -14.45 9.81
CA ILE A 222 10.63 -14.18 8.67
C ILE A 222 11.93 -13.53 9.17
N SER A 223 13.08 -14.05 8.72
CA SER A 223 14.41 -13.55 9.11
C SER A 223 15.14 -12.77 8.01
N SER A 224 14.64 -12.79 6.76
CA SER A 224 15.20 -12.05 5.63
C SER A 224 14.53 -10.68 5.50
N TRP A 225 15.31 -9.61 5.47
CA TRP A 225 14.81 -8.23 5.43
C TRP A 225 13.95 -7.92 4.19
N GLY A 226 14.47 -8.13 2.98
CA GLY A 226 13.70 -7.78 1.77
C GLY A 226 12.44 -8.63 1.61
N TYR A 227 12.48 -9.91 1.97
CA TYR A 227 11.26 -10.74 2.01
C TYR A 227 10.29 -10.31 3.11
N ALA A 228 10.78 -9.95 4.31
CA ALA A 228 9.93 -9.44 5.40
C ALA A 228 9.23 -8.13 5.02
N ILE A 229 9.92 -7.19 4.36
CA ILE A 229 9.30 -5.95 3.88
C ILE A 229 8.23 -6.26 2.81
N ARG A 230 8.54 -7.11 1.82
CA ARG A 230 7.55 -7.52 0.80
C ARG A 230 6.33 -8.20 1.41
N TYR A 231 6.50 -8.99 2.47
CA TYR A 231 5.40 -9.60 3.20
C TYR A 231 4.65 -8.58 4.09
N ALA A 232 5.35 -7.58 4.62
CA ALA A 232 4.76 -6.50 5.41
C ALA A 232 3.83 -5.61 4.58
N ILE A 233 4.12 -5.38 3.29
CA ILE A 233 3.26 -4.59 2.37
C ILE A 233 1.78 -5.02 2.42
N PRO A 234 1.40 -6.25 2.02
CA PRO A 234 0.00 -6.66 2.08
C PRO A 234 -0.51 -6.78 3.52
N THR A 235 0.36 -7.10 4.50
CA THR A 235 -0.04 -7.16 5.92
C THR A 235 -0.52 -5.80 6.42
N VAL A 236 0.22 -4.73 6.10
CA VAL A 236 -0.11 -3.36 6.46
C VAL A 236 -1.29 -2.86 5.66
N ILE A 237 -1.34 -3.09 4.34
CA ILE A 237 -2.47 -2.61 3.52
C ILE A 237 -3.80 -3.19 4.03
N VAL A 238 -3.84 -4.49 4.32
CA VAL A 238 -5.04 -5.15 4.87
C VAL A 238 -5.38 -4.62 6.27
N PHE A 239 -4.37 -4.39 7.12
CA PHE A 239 -4.59 -3.75 8.43
C PHE A 239 -5.11 -2.32 8.28
N TRP A 240 -4.58 -1.55 7.33
CA TRP A 240 -4.94 -0.17 7.08
C TRP A 240 -6.39 -0.05 6.58
N THR A 241 -6.88 -1.01 5.79
CA THR A 241 -8.31 -1.08 5.43
C THR A 241 -9.22 -1.07 6.66
N PHE A 242 -8.84 -1.73 7.76
CA PHE A 242 -9.59 -1.64 9.01
C PHE A 242 -9.47 -0.26 9.68
N VAL A 243 -8.28 0.33 9.67
CA VAL A 243 -8.03 1.69 10.22
C VAL A 243 -8.87 2.73 9.47
N GLU A 244 -8.93 2.65 8.14
CA GLU A 244 -9.75 3.53 7.28
C GLU A 244 -11.24 3.45 7.63
N VAL A 245 -11.79 2.24 7.80
CA VAL A 245 -13.19 2.09 8.18
C VAL A 245 -13.45 2.69 9.56
N LEU A 246 -12.55 2.50 10.52
CA LEU A 246 -12.71 3.11 11.84
C LEU A 246 -12.60 4.64 11.82
N GLY A 247 -11.66 5.19 11.03
CA GLY A 247 -11.52 6.64 10.81
C GLY A 247 -12.78 7.22 10.19
N ARG A 248 -13.33 6.54 9.18
CA ARG A 248 -14.60 6.89 8.53
C ARG A 248 -15.81 6.90 9.47
N HIS A 249 -15.79 6.05 10.49
CA HIS A 249 -16.82 5.99 11.53
C HIS A 249 -16.58 6.95 12.70
N ASP A 250 -15.63 7.89 12.56
CA ASP A 250 -15.27 8.89 13.58
C ASP A 250 -14.87 8.27 14.95
N VAL A 251 -14.36 7.02 14.94
CA VAL A 251 -13.99 6.31 16.18
C VAL A 251 -12.76 6.92 16.85
N PHE A 252 -11.86 7.51 16.07
CA PHE A 252 -10.71 8.25 16.56
C PHE A 252 -10.38 9.40 15.60
N LYS A 253 -9.64 10.40 16.10
CA LYS A 253 -9.12 11.49 15.26
C LYS A 253 -7.88 11.01 14.50
N GLU A 254 -7.94 11.10 13.18
CA GLU A 254 -6.84 10.73 12.31
C GLU A 254 -5.74 11.80 12.35
N ILE A 255 -4.66 11.50 13.07
CA ILE A 255 -3.51 12.42 13.23
C ILE A 255 -2.87 12.80 11.87
N TRP A 256 -2.99 11.94 10.86
CA TRP A 256 -2.47 12.18 9.50
C TRP A 256 -3.40 13.04 8.63
N VAL A 257 -4.68 13.18 8.99
CA VAL A 257 -5.63 14.08 8.30
C VAL A 257 -5.44 15.54 8.75
N HIS A 258 -4.92 15.75 9.97
CA HIS A 258 -4.60 17.07 10.51
C HIS A 258 -3.10 17.24 10.78
N PRO A 259 -2.22 17.15 9.76
CA PRO A 259 -0.77 17.16 9.97
C PRO A 259 -0.24 18.49 10.53
N LEU A 260 -1.00 19.58 10.35
CA LEU A 260 -0.66 20.90 10.90
C LEU A 260 -1.03 21.06 12.37
N GLU A 261 -1.98 20.27 12.88
CA GLU A 261 -2.33 20.25 14.31
C GLU A 261 -1.40 19.30 15.06
N TYR A 262 -1.15 18.11 14.50
CA TYR A 262 -0.32 17.05 15.08
C TYR A 262 1.10 17.03 14.50
N LYS A 263 1.77 18.19 14.49
CA LYS A 263 3.11 18.35 13.88
C LYS A 263 4.13 17.44 14.55
N MET A 264 4.13 17.37 15.87
CA MET A 264 5.15 16.63 16.63
C MET A 264 5.04 15.13 16.38
N GLU A 265 3.82 14.61 16.33
CA GLU A 265 3.51 13.21 16.03
C GLU A 265 3.98 12.84 14.62
N MET A 266 3.68 13.69 13.63
CA MET A 266 4.12 13.48 12.24
C MET A 266 5.65 13.54 12.12
N PHE A 267 6.31 14.47 12.80
CA PHE A 267 7.77 14.56 12.82
C PHE A 267 8.41 13.33 13.48
N VAL A 268 7.86 12.84 14.59
CA VAL A 268 8.35 11.64 15.27
C VAL A 268 8.20 10.41 14.35
N ILE A 269 7.05 10.23 13.70
CA ILE A 269 6.83 9.14 12.74
C ILE A 269 7.87 9.19 11.61
N LEU A 270 8.10 10.39 11.05
CA LEU A 270 9.09 10.59 9.99
C LEU A 270 10.51 10.26 10.45
N ILE A 271 10.92 10.74 11.64
CA ILE A 271 12.25 10.47 12.20
C ILE A 271 12.42 8.97 12.43
N VAL A 272 11.43 8.30 13.02
CA VAL A 272 11.51 6.84 13.27
C VAL A 272 11.60 6.08 11.96
N LEU A 273 10.86 6.47 10.92
CA LEU A 273 10.97 5.85 9.60
C LEU A 273 12.39 6.01 9.02
N ILE A 274 12.92 7.23 9.02
CA ILE A 274 14.27 7.52 8.48
C ILE A 274 15.33 6.74 9.24
N VAL A 275 15.30 6.76 10.58
CA VAL A 275 16.24 6.03 11.43
C VAL A 275 16.15 4.53 11.17
N THR A 276 14.95 3.98 11.09
CA THR A 276 14.76 2.54 10.85
C THR A 276 15.30 2.14 9.48
N VAL A 277 14.97 2.88 8.42
CA VAL A 277 15.47 2.64 7.06
C VAL A 277 17.00 2.77 6.99
N ALA A 278 17.58 3.79 7.64
CA ALA A 278 19.03 3.97 7.70
C ALA A 278 19.72 2.78 8.39
N VAL A 279 19.20 2.33 9.52
CA VAL A 279 19.69 1.13 10.24
C VAL A 279 19.62 -0.10 9.33
N LEU A 280 18.53 -0.29 8.57
CA LEU A 280 18.42 -1.41 7.62
C LEU A 280 19.49 -1.35 6.53
N LEU A 281 19.72 -0.16 5.95
CA LEU A 281 20.70 0.03 4.90
C LEU A 281 22.12 -0.23 5.42
N ILE A 282 22.45 0.23 6.62
CA ILE A 282 23.74 -0.01 7.29
C ILE A 282 23.93 -1.50 7.54
N GLN A 283 22.97 -2.18 8.16
CA GLN A 283 23.05 -3.63 8.43
C GLN A 283 23.16 -4.46 7.14
N SER A 284 22.43 -4.07 6.09
CA SER A 284 22.54 -4.73 4.78
C SER A 284 23.92 -4.56 4.15
N SER A 285 24.58 -3.42 4.39
CA SER A 285 25.92 -3.11 3.87
C SER A 285 27.01 -3.86 4.63
N HIS A 286 26.90 -3.98 5.96
CA HIS A 286 27.85 -4.72 6.79
C HIS A 286 27.89 -6.21 6.46
N ARG A 287 26.73 -6.82 6.19
CA ARG A 287 26.67 -8.24 5.80
C ARG A 287 27.42 -8.52 4.50
N LYS A 288 27.37 -7.58 3.55
CA LYS A 288 28.08 -7.67 2.27
C LYS A 288 29.61 -7.57 2.41
N ARG A 289 30.12 -6.91 3.46
CA ARG A 289 31.55 -6.81 3.77
C ARG A 289 32.14 -8.05 4.43
N HIS A 290 31.31 -8.94 5.00
CA HIS A 290 31.75 -10.17 5.64
C HIS A 290 31.63 -11.41 4.75
N GLU A 291 30.93 -11.30 3.60
CA GLU A 291 30.79 -12.37 2.61
C GLU A 291 31.80 -12.23 1.44
N ASN A 292 32.60 -11.15 1.42
CA ASN A 292 33.77 -10.93 0.56
C ASN A 292 35.06 -11.05 1.36
#